data_AF-A0A4S1X4S3-F1
#
_entry.id   AF-A0A4S1X4S3-F1
#
_cell.length_a   1.000
_cell.length_b   1.000
_cell.length_c   1.000
_cell.angle_alpha   90.00
_cell.angle_beta   90.00
_cell.angle_gamma   90.00
#
_symmetry.space_group_name_H-M   'P 1'
#
loop_
_entity.id
_entity.type
_entity.pdbx_description
1 polymer ?
#
loop_
_entity_poly.entity_id
_entity_poly.type
_entity_poly.pdbx_seq_one_letter_code
_entity_poly.pdbx_strand_id
1 'polypeptide(L)'
;MSASARFSDPEQGFYVLTVQWSIISESLTHSLDAKGEHGYGSLIRGRRGSLTSFHHNLWANHAARMPRPGNYDVPEIDPIGPLVDFRSNVSIIGAARIRATTPTRPRARYNFIDNAYVAGPQSKKPVAFDESTMLAKAWFAGNSMNGGIPAGSWSFVTAWHPRAIASPHRSTSGR
;
A
#
# COMPACT_ATOMS: atom_id res chain seq x y z
N MET A 1 -5.40 10.35 5.62
CA MET A 1 -4.34 11.06 4.86
C MET A 1 -4.25 10.50 3.45
N SER A 2 -4.31 11.31 2.38
CA SER A 2 -4.27 10.83 0.99
C SER A 2 -3.16 11.53 0.20
N ALA A 3 -2.32 10.75 -0.48
CA ALA A 3 -1.33 11.22 -1.44
C ALA A 3 -1.68 10.58 -2.79
N SER A 4 -2.57 11.24 -3.54
CA SER A 4 -3.08 10.70 -4.79
C SER A 4 -3.27 11.85 -5.79
N ALA A 5 -2.72 11.69 -6.98
CA ALA A 5 -2.90 12.63 -8.07
C ALA A 5 -3.13 11.86 -9.36
N ARG A 6 -3.84 12.47 -10.32
CA ARG A 6 -4.01 11.89 -11.67
C ARG A 6 -2.87 12.28 -12.61
N PHE A 7 -2.02 13.26 -12.25
CA PHE A 7 -0.90 13.72 -13.07
C PHE A 7 -1.33 14.09 -14.51
N SER A 8 -2.60 14.49 -14.70
CA SER A 8 -3.13 14.92 -16.01
C SER A 8 -2.43 16.20 -16.46
N ASP A 9 -2.21 17.10 -15.50
CA ASP A 9 -1.24 18.17 -15.58
C ASP A 9 0.07 17.69 -14.94
N PRO A 10 1.19 17.65 -15.68
CA PRO A 10 2.49 17.32 -15.13
C PRO A 10 2.87 18.18 -13.92
N GLU A 11 2.44 19.43 -13.82
CA GLU A 11 2.83 20.32 -12.71
C GLU A 11 2.11 19.98 -11.40
N GLN A 12 1.02 19.21 -11.46
CA GLN A 12 0.20 18.84 -10.29
C GLN A 12 0.61 17.49 -9.67
N GLY A 13 1.70 16.88 -10.15
CA GLY A 13 2.19 15.60 -9.66
C GLY A 13 3.08 15.74 -8.43
N PHE A 14 2.87 14.88 -7.42
CA PHE A 14 3.90 14.65 -6.40
C PHE A 14 4.91 13.63 -6.97
N TYR A 15 5.97 14.12 -7.60
CA TYR A 15 6.98 13.24 -8.20
C TYR A 15 7.89 12.58 -7.15
N VAL A 16 8.11 13.26 -6.03
CA VAL A 16 8.87 12.75 -4.89
C VAL A 16 8.13 13.15 -3.61
N LEU A 17 7.83 12.18 -2.75
CA LEU A 17 7.15 12.41 -1.47
C LEU A 17 7.72 11.49 -0.40
N THR A 18 8.00 12.04 0.78
CA THR A 18 8.31 11.26 1.98
C THR A 18 7.36 11.65 3.10
N VAL A 19 6.81 10.64 3.77
CA VAL A 19 5.98 10.80 4.96
C VAL A 19 6.60 9.95 6.07
N GLN A 20 6.97 10.59 7.17
CA GLN A 20 7.69 9.92 8.23
C GLN A 20 7.24 10.37 9.61
N TRP A 21 7.42 9.49 10.60
CA TRP A 21 7.18 9.79 12.02
C TRP A 21 5.81 10.42 12.30
N SER A 22 4.81 10.00 11.53
CA SER A 22 3.45 10.56 11.59
C SER A 22 2.46 9.57 12.19
N ILE A 23 1.42 10.11 12.82
CA ILE A 23 0.24 9.34 13.24
C ILE A 23 -0.88 9.62 12.24
N ILE A 24 -1.43 8.56 11.64
CA ILE A 24 -2.55 8.59 10.72
C ILE A 24 -3.64 7.72 11.37
N SER A 25 -4.56 8.38 12.07
CA SER A 25 -5.59 7.67 12.84
C SER A 25 -6.97 8.31 12.70
N GLU A 26 -8.00 7.55 13.11
CA GLU A 26 -9.35 8.06 13.37
C GLU A 26 -9.97 8.78 12.17
N SER A 27 -10.08 8.07 11.06
CA SER A 27 -10.86 8.56 9.93
C SER A 27 -12.32 8.76 10.34
N LEU A 28 -12.90 9.87 9.89
CA LEU A 28 -14.33 10.14 10.09
C LEU A 28 -15.18 9.10 9.35
N THR A 29 -15.76 8.16 10.09
CA THR A 29 -16.57 7.06 9.54
C THR A 29 -17.92 7.55 9.04
N HIS A 30 -18.63 8.32 9.86
CA HIS A 30 -19.92 8.91 9.51
C HIS A 30 -19.71 10.37 9.12
N SER A 31 -19.45 10.60 7.84
CA SER A 31 -19.48 11.94 7.25
C SER A 31 -20.82 12.17 6.55
N LEU A 32 -21.02 13.37 5.98
CA LEU A 32 -22.21 13.72 5.21
C LEU A 32 -22.23 13.09 3.79
N ASP A 33 -21.36 12.12 3.50
CA ASP A 33 -21.28 11.49 2.18
C ASP A 33 -22.49 10.57 1.91
N ALA A 34 -23.15 10.75 0.77
CA ALA A 34 -24.29 9.96 0.32
C ALA A 34 -23.99 8.45 0.17
N LYS A 35 -22.71 8.06 0.11
CA LYS A 35 -22.27 6.66 0.07
C LYS A 35 -22.33 5.96 1.42
N GLY A 36 -22.60 6.69 2.51
CA GLY A 36 -22.60 6.17 3.87
C GLY A 36 -21.20 6.09 4.48
N GLU A 37 -20.96 5.06 5.29
CA GLU A 37 -19.74 4.91 6.07
C GLU A 37 -18.46 4.90 5.22
N HIS A 38 -17.51 5.79 5.50
CA HIS A 38 -16.30 5.99 4.70
C HIS A 38 -15.02 6.28 5.51
N GLY A 39 -14.85 5.58 6.65
CA GLY A 39 -13.69 5.74 7.53
C GLY A 39 -12.41 5.07 7.00
N TYR A 40 -11.76 5.64 5.98
CA TYR A 40 -10.57 5.04 5.36
C TYR A 40 -9.27 5.80 5.67
N GLY A 41 -8.18 5.06 5.88
CA GLY A 41 -6.89 5.64 6.28
C GLY A 41 -6.19 6.42 5.17
N SER A 42 -5.74 5.71 4.13
CA SER A 42 -4.89 6.29 3.09
C SER A 42 -5.08 5.69 1.71
N LEU A 43 -5.26 6.58 0.73
CA LEU A 43 -5.11 6.28 -0.69
C LEU A 43 -3.78 6.85 -1.16
N ILE A 44 -2.90 5.98 -1.65
CA ILE A 44 -1.54 6.34 -2.07
C ILE A 44 -1.40 5.95 -3.53
N ARG A 45 -1.56 6.90 -4.45
CA ARG A 45 -1.55 6.61 -5.88
C ARG A 45 -0.70 7.61 -6.65
N GLY A 46 0.41 7.10 -7.16
CA GLY A 46 1.34 7.84 -8.02
C GLY A 46 1.27 7.38 -9.47
N ARG A 47 2.01 8.06 -10.33
CA ARG A 47 2.12 7.82 -11.78
C ARG A 47 3.48 8.26 -12.30
N ARG A 48 3.80 7.90 -13.55
CA ARG A 48 4.93 8.46 -14.33
C ARG A 48 6.27 8.35 -13.60
N GLY A 49 6.51 7.23 -12.92
CA GLY A 49 7.76 7.00 -12.18
C GLY A 49 7.87 7.74 -10.85
N SER A 50 6.80 8.34 -10.32
CA SER A 50 6.82 9.01 -9.02
C SER A 50 7.37 8.10 -7.92
N LEU A 51 8.21 8.67 -7.06
CA LEU A 51 8.84 8.02 -5.93
C LEU A 51 8.16 8.45 -4.64
N THR A 52 7.75 7.49 -3.83
CA THR A 52 7.07 7.80 -2.57
C THR A 52 7.56 6.90 -1.46
N SER A 53 7.95 7.45 -0.32
CA SER A 53 8.33 6.68 0.86
C SER A 53 7.45 7.01 2.06
N PHE A 54 7.08 5.97 2.80
CA PHE A 54 6.40 6.05 4.08
C PHE A 54 7.21 5.24 5.08
N HIS A 55 7.78 5.90 6.09
CA HIS A 55 8.50 5.17 7.13
C HIS A 55 8.27 5.67 8.54
N HIS A 56 8.26 4.74 9.49
CA HIS A 56 8.07 5.04 10.92
C HIS A 56 6.74 5.75 11.22
N ASN A 57 5.69 5.44 10.45
CA ASN A 57 4.34 5.96 10.69
C ASN A 57 3.47 4.94 11.43
N LEU A 58 2.45 5.44 12.12
CA LEU A 58 1.37 4.64 12.70
C LEU A 58 0.08 4.84 11.91
N TRP A 59 -0.52 3.75 11.40
CA TRP A 59 -1.90 3.69 10.95
C TRP A 59 -2.79 3.00 11.97
N ALA A 60 -3.83 3.67 12.45
CA ALA A 60 -4.71 3.14 13.49
C ALA A 60 -6.18 3.56 13.32
N ASN A 61 -7.11 2.76 13.82
CA ASN A 61 -8.53 3.14 13.95
C ASN A 61 -9.19 3.57 12.60
N HIS A 62 -8.91 2.84 11.53
CA HIS A 62 -9.61 2.98 10.25
C HIS A 62 -10.35 1.69 9.87
N ALA A 63 -11.47 1.83 9.16
CA ALA A 63 -12.22 0.69 8.65
C ALA A 63 -11.51 -0.02 7.48
N ALA A 64 -10.75 0.73 6.66
CA ALA A 64 -10.02 0.20 5.51
C ALA A 64 -8.82 1.06 5.08
N ARG A 65 -8.04 0.56 4.10
CA ARG A 65 -6.97 1.28 3.37
C ARG A 65 -5.84 1.77 4.29
N MET A 66 -5.10 0.86 4.91
CA MET A 66 -4.01 1.20 5.84
C MET A 66 -2.63 0.69 5.41
N PRO A 67 -2.12 1.05 4.21
CA PRO A 67 -2.68 1.98 3.22
C PRO A 67 -3.41 1.28 2.04
N ARG A 68 -3.72 2.00 0.96
CA ARG A 68 -4.11 1.45 -0.36
C ARG A 68 -3.20 2.03 -1.45
N PRO A 69 -2.09 1.36 -1.78
CA PRO A 69 -1.16 1.81 -2.81
C PRO A 69 -1.64 1.46 -4.22
N GLY A 70 -1.18 2.19 -5.23
CA GLY A 70 -1.36 1.77 -6.62
C GLY A 70 -1.21 2.86 -7.67
N ASN A 71 -1.79 2.59 -8.84
CA ASN A 71 -1.84 3.47 -9.99
C ASN A 71 -3.27 3.49 -10.55
N TYR A 72 -3.67 4.60 -11.14
CA TYR A 72 -4.96 4.76 -11.80
C TYR A 72 -4.91 4.39 -13.30
N ASP A 73 -3.75 4.49 -13.97
CA ASP A 73 -3.62 4.32 -15.42
C ASP A 73 -3.24 2.91 -15.84
N VAL A 74 -3.68 2.52 -17.04
CA VAL A 74 -3.21 1.33 -17.73
C VAL A 74 -1.80 1.56 -18.32
N PRO A 75 -1.02 0.50 -18.60
CA PRO A 75 0.37 0.62 -19.04
C PRO A 75 0.56 1.38 -20.35
N GLU A 76 -0.47 1.45 -21.19
CA GLU A 76 -0.47 2.19 -22.44
C GLU A 76 -0.42 3.71 -22.22
N ILE A 77 -0.89 4.20 -21.05
CA ILE A 77 -0.85 5.61 -20.65
C ILE A 77 0.32 5.87 -19.69
N ASP A 78 0.59 4.94 -18.76
CA ASP A 78 1.69 5.04 -17.81
C ASP A 78 2.52 3.74 -17.81
N PRO A 79 3.52 3.62 -18.70
CA PRO A 79 4.30 2.39 -18.85
C PRO A 79 5.26 2.14 -17.67
N ILE A 80 5.50 3.14 -16.82
CA ILE A 80 6.46 3.06 -15.72
C ILE A 80 5.74 2.77 -14.40
N GLY A 81 4.69 3.52 -14.09
CA GLY A 81 4.00 3.46 -12.82
C GLY A 81 4.83 3.98 -11.63
N PRO A 82 4.20 4.14 -10.45
CA PRO A 82 4.90 4.61 -9.26
C PRO A 82 5.81 3.54 -8.65
N LEU A 83 6.76 3.99 -7.84
CA LEU A 83 7.44 3.18 -6.83
C LEU A 83 7.10 3.70 -5.44
N VAL A 84 6.51 2.86 -4.60
CA VAL A 84 6.09 3.21 -3.23
C VAL A 84 6.80 2.33 -2.21
N ASP A 85 7.55 2.93 -1.30
CA ASP A 85 8.37 2.24 -0.31
C ASP A 85 7.75 2.40 1.08
N PHE A 86 7.26 1.30 1.66
CA PHE A 86 6.73 1.24 3.03
C PHE A 86 7.74 0.55 3.93
N ARG A 87 8.35 1.31 4.86
CA ARG A 87 9.37 0.77 5.77
C ARG A 87 9.10 1.05 7.23
N SER A 88 9.21 0.03 8.08
CA SER A 88 9.20 0.23 9.54
C SER A 88 7.96 0.98 10.04
N ASN A 89 6.81 0.82 9.37
CA ASN A 89 5.55 1.38 9.83
C ASN A 89 4.81 0.39 10.72
N VAL A 90 3.91 0.90 11.56
CA VAL A 90 2.95 0.10 12.32
C VAL A 90 1.56 0.31 11.72
N SER A 91 0.86 -0.77 11.37
CA SER A 91 -0.52 -0.70 10.88
C SER A 91 -1.43 -1.63 11.67
N ILE A 92 -2.44 -1.05 12.32
CA ILE A 92 -3.51 -1.81 12.97
C ILE A 92 -4.58 -2.12 11.91
N ILE A 93 -4.63 -3.35 11.42
CA ILE A 93 -5.53 -3.79 10.36
C ILE A 93 -6.98 -3.87 10.88
N GLY A 94 -7.87 -3.10 10.26
CA GLY A 94 -9.30 -3.01 10.61
C GLY A 94 -10.16 -4.03 9.87
N ALA A 95 -11.43 -3.69 9.62
CA ALA A 95 -12.39 -4.56 8.94
C ALA A 95 -11.93 -4.98 7.52
N ALA A 96 -11.30 -4.07 6.80
CA ALA A 96 -10.69 -4.32 5.51
C ALA A 96 -9.17 -4.10 5.54
N ARG A 97 -8.48 -4.96 4.80
CA ARG A 97 -7.01 -5.09 4.74
C ARG A 97 -6.38 -3.99 3.88
N ILE A 98 -5.05 -3.96 3.82
CA ILE A 98 -4.33 -3.25 2.76
C ILE A 98 -4.70 -3.95 1.47
N ARG A 99 -5.24 -3.20 0.52
CA ARG A 99 -5.71 -3.77 -0.75
C ARG A 99 -5.23 -2.91 -1.89
N ALA A 100 -4.76 -3.54 -2.97
CA ALA A 100 -4.44 -2.84 -4.19
C ALA A 100 -5.66 -2.24 -4.90
N THR A 101 -5.38 -1.37 -5.86
CA THR A 101 -6.33 -0.33 -6.28
C THR A 101 -7.43 -0.78 -7.22
N THR A 102 -7.20 -1.78 -8.07
CA THR A 102 -8.20 -2.31 -9.01
C THR A 102 -7.79 -3.69 -9.54
N PRO A 103 -8.75 -4.58 -9.89
CA PRO A 103 -8.48 -5.84 -10.60
C PRO A 103 -8.21 -5.60 -12.10
N THR A 104 -7.46 -4.56 -12.43
CA THR A 104 -7.13 -4.18 -13.81
C THR A 104 -5.62 -4.31 -14.04
N ARG A 105 -5.09 -3.76 -15.14
CA ARG A 105 -3.67 -3.86 -15.52
C ARG A 105 -2.74 -2.70 -15.09
N PRO A 106 -3.01 -1.78 -14.12
CA PRO A 106 -2.05 -0.74 -13.79
C PRO A 106 -0.68 -1.31 -13.39
N ARG A 107 0.39 -0.62 -13.81
CA ARG A 107 1.72 -0.86 -13.26
C ARG A 107 1.89 -0.06 -12.00
N ALA A 108 2.26 -0.73 -10.92
CA ALA A 108 2.70 -0.10 -9.69
C ALA A 108 3.69 -1.01 -8.98
N ARG A 109 4.72 -0.42 -8.39
CA ARG A 109 5.77 -1.14 -7.68
C ARG A 109 5.75 -0.72 -6.22
N TYR A 110 5.87 -1.68 -5.32
CA TYR A 110 5.93 -1.35 -3.90
C TYR A 110 6.88 -2.26 -3.12
N ASN A 111 7.52 -1.69 -2.11
CA ASN A 111 8.26 -2.43 -1.11
C ASN A 111 7.52 -2.35 0.22
N PHE A 112 7.47 -3.47 0.93
CA PHE A 112 6.98 -3.56 2.30
C PHE A 112 8.09 -4.23 3.12
N ILE A 113 8.88 -3.41 3.81
CA ILE A 113 10.06 -3.86 4.54
C ILE A 113 9.91 -3.52 6.02
N ASP A 114 10.11 -4.49 6.90
CA ASP A 114 10.13 -4.31 8.36
C ASP A 114 8.87 -3.64 8.96
N ASN A 115 7.72 -3.73 8.29
CA ASN A 115 6.48 -3.20 8.84
C ASN A 115 5.90 -4.16 9.89
N ALA A 116 5.26 -3.61 10.92
CA ALA A 116 4.53 -4.36 11.91
C ALA A 116 3.02 -4.25 11.66
N TYR A 117 2.38 -5.39 11.42
CA TYR A 117 0.93 -5.47 11.29
C TYR A 117 0.32 -6.01 12.57
N VAL A 118 -0.71 -5.35 13.08
CA VAL A 118 -1.51 -5.83 14.21
C VAL A 118 -2.93 -6.04 13.73
N ALA A 119 -3.48 -7.23 13.91
CA ALA A 119 -4.88 -7.49 13.63
C ALA A 119 -5.74 -6.73 14.66
N GLY A 120 -6.44 -5.69 14.22
CA GLY A 120 -7.38 -4.97 15.04
C GLY A 120 -8.66 -5.78 15.30
N PRO A 121 -9.53 -5.32 16.21
CA PRO A 121 -10.72 -6.07 16.64
C PRO A 121 -11.70 -6.45 15.52
N GLN A 122 -11.71 -5.70 14.42
CA GLN A 122 -12.58 -5.95 13.27
C GLN A 122 -11.94 -6.84 12.20
N SER A 123 -10.66 -7.20 12.35
CA SER A 123 -9.96 -8.06 11.39
C SER A 123 -10.47 -9.49 11.44
N LYS A 124 -10.82 -10.05 10.28
CA LYS A 124 -11.33 -11.43 10.18
C LYS A 124 -10.25 -12.50 9.98
N LYS A 125 -9.06 -12.11 9.51
CA LYS A 125 -7.91 -13.01 9.27
C LYS A 125 -6.60 -12.24 9.38
N PRO A 126 -5.49 -12.88 9.77
CA PRO A 126 -4.15 -12.28 9.83
C PRO A 126 -3.53 -12.11 8.44
N VAL A 127 -4.20 -11.40 7.54
CA VAL A 127 -3.71 -11.05 6.20
C VAL A 127 -3.55 -9.54 6.17
N ALA A 128 -2.33 -9.08 5.89
CA ALA A 128 -2.01 -7.66 5.82
C ALA A 128 -2.34 -7.09 4.43
N PHE A 129 -1.95 -7.80 3.37
CA PHE A 129 -1.99 -7.31 1.99
C PHE A 129 -2.82 -8.20 1.08
N ASP A 130 -3.65 -7.60 0.23
CA ASP A 130 -4.42 -8.25 -0.82
C ASP A 130 -4.17 -7.59 -2.19
N GLU A 131 -3.39 -8.25 -3.05
CA GLU A 131 -3.07 -7.79 -4.40
C GLU A 131 -4.06 -8.33 -5.42
N SER A 132 -4.65 -7.44 -6.21
CA SER A 132 -5.58 -7.80 -7.27
C SER A 132 -5.20 -7.21 -8.63
N THR A 133 -4.25 -6.29 -8.67
CA THR A 133 -3.75 -5.63 -9.87
C THR A 133 -2.77 -6.56 -10.60
N MET A 134 -3.05 -6.86 -11.87
CA MET A 134 -2.34 -7.89 -12.63
C MET A 134 -0.86 -7.59 -12.87
N LEU A 135 -0.51 -6.31 -13.02
CA LEU A 135 0.85 -5.87 -13.35
C LEU A 135 1.55 -5.16 -12.20
N ALA A 136 0.97 -5.21 -11.00
CA ALA A 136 1.66 -4.78 -9.81
C ALA A 136 2.87 -5.67 -9.55
N LYS A 137 3.91 -5.11 -8.92
CA LYS A 137 5.04 -5.86 -8.40
C LYS A 137 5.30 -5.42 -6.98
N ALA A 138 5.44 -6.39 -6.09
CA ALA A 138 5.69 -6.11 -4.70
C ALA A 138 6.92 -6.87 -4.19
N TRP A 139 7.61 -6.28 -3.22
CA TRP A 139 8.67 -6.93 -2.46
C TRP A 139 8.33 -6.87 -0.97
N PHE A 140 8.45 -8.01 -0.28
CA PHE A 140 8.19 -8.10 1.16
C PHE A 140 9.41 -8.70 1.86
N ALA A 141 9.87 -8.05 2.93
CA ALA A 141 10.96 -8.55 3.77
C ALA A 141 10.75 -8.11 5.23
N GLY A 142 11.08 -8.98 6.19
CA GLY A 142 11.15 -8.63 7.62
C GLY A 142 9.84 -8.17 8.30
N ASN A 143 8.71 -8.12 7.59
CA ASN A 143 7.45 -7.68 8.21
C ASN A 143 6.94 -8.70 9.23
N SER A 144 6.25 -8.20 10.26
CA SER A 144 5.64 -8.99 11.32
C SER A 144 4.11 -8.93 11.28
N MET A 145 3.46 -9.94 11.83
CA MET A 145 2.01 -9.98 12.07
C MET A 145 1.78 -10.38 13.52
N ASN A 146 1.06 -9.56 14.29
CA ASN A 146 0.76 -9.77 15.71
C ASN A 146 2.01 -10.05 16.56
N GLY A 147 3.10 -9.31 16.31
CA GLY A 147 4.36 -9.45 17.04
C GLY A 147 5.25 -10.63 16.60
N GLY A 148 4.78 -11.49 15.69
CA GLY A 148 5.58 -12.58 15.13
C GLY A 148 6.09 -12.27 13.72
N ILE A 149 7.37 -12.54 13.45
CA ILE A 149 7.90 -12.55 12.08
C ILE A 149 7.70 -13.97 11.51
N PRO A 150 6.85 -14.15 10.49
CA PRO A 150 6.68 -15.46 9.88
C PRO A 150 7.92 -15.88 9.11
N ALA A 151 8.14 -17.19 8.99
CA ALA A 151 9.28 -17.75 8.26
C ALA A 151 9.30 -17.32 6.78
N GLY A 152 8.13 -17.09 6.19
CA GLY A 152 7.99 -16.53 4.85
C GLY A 152 7.46 -15.10 4.88
N SER A 153 8.17 -14.15 4.27
CA SER A 153 7.72 -12.74 4.18
C SER A 153 6.41 -12.54 3.39
N TRP A 154 5.89 -13.62 2.79
CA TRP A 154 4.65 -13.67 2.01
C TRP A 154 3.46 -14.28 2.76
N SER A 155 3.65 -14.79 3.98
CA SER A 155 2.64 -15.57 4.69
C SER A 155 1.35 -14.81 5.05
N PHE A 156 1.36 -13.47 5.03
CA PHE A 156 0.22 -12.60 5.29
C PHE A 156 -0.24 -11.84 4.03
N VAL A 157 0.16 -12.31 2.83
CA VAL A 157 -0.19 -11.72 1.53
C VAL A 157 -1.13 -12.65 0.77
N THR A 158 -2.23 -12.10 0.26
CA THR A 158 -3.10 -12.78 -0.72
C THR A 158 -2.96 -12.12 -2.08
N ALA A 159 -3.06 -12.92 -3.14
CA ALA A 159 -3.01 -12.44 -4.52
C ALA A 159 -4.09 -13.12 -5.35
N TRP A 160 -4.80 -12.37 -6.17
CA TRP A 160 -5.74 -12.93 -7.14
C TRP A 160 -5.05 -13.53 -8.37
N HIS A 161 -3.81 -13.11 -8.68
CA HIS A 161 -3.06 -13.61 -9.84
C HIS A 161 -1.65 -14.07 -9.46
N PRO A 162 -1.23 -15.29 -9.85
CA PRO A 162 0.13 -15.81 -9.58
C PRO A 162 1.26 -14.95 -10.14
N ARG A 163 1.00 -14.18 -11.21
CA ARG A 163 1.99 -13.30 -11.87
C ARG A 163 2.12 -11.91 -11.23
N ALA A 164 1.16 -11.48 -10.40
CA ALA A 164 1.20 -10.18 -9.74
C ALA A 164 2.27 -10.14 -8.63
N ILE A 165 2.77 -11.32 -8.24
CA ILE A 165 3.64 -11.47 -7.08
C ILE A 165 4.75 -12.47 -7.38
N ALA A 166 5.77 -12.03 -8.14
CA ALA A 166 7.09 -12.62 -8.09
C ALA A 166 8.09 -11.74 -8.84
N SER A 167 8.99 -11.08 -8.13
CA SER A 167 10.38 -10.93 -8.58
C SER A 167 11.27 -10.53 -7.41
N PRO A 168 12.36 -11.27 -7.12
CA PRO A 168 13.44 -10.72 -6.34
C PRO A 168 14.08 -9.61 -7.17
N HIS A 169 14.02 -8.38 -6.69
CA HIS A 169 15.03 -7.42 -7.10
C HIS A 169 16.36 -7.98 -6.58
N ARG A 170 17.19 -8.52 -7.47
CA ARG A 170 18.61 -8.72 -7.18
C ARG A 170 19.13 -7.34 -6.78
N SER A 171 19.46 -7.19 -5.50
CA SER A 171 20.43 -6.20 -5.07
C SER A 171 21.68 -6.44 -5.91
N THR A 172 21.94 -5.58 -6.89
CA THR A 172 23.28 -5.44 -7.43
C THR A 172 24.09 -4.70 -6.39
N SER A 173 24.54 -5.42 -5.36
CA SER A 173 25.73 -5.02 -4.62
C SER A 173 26.90 -5.22 -5.58
N GLY A 174 27.22 -4.16 -6.31
CA GLY A 174 28.50 -4.01 -6.98
C GLY A 174 29.58 -3.94 -5.91
N ARG A 175 30.65 -4.68 -6.16
CA ARG A 175 31.89 -4.75 -5.39
C ARG A 175 32.52 -3.37 -5.20
#